data_AF-A0A9W7Z0D5-F1
#
_entry.id   AF-A0A9W7Z0D5-F1
#
_cell.length_a   1.000
_cell.length_b   1.000
_cell.length_c   1.000
_cell.angle_alpha   90.00
_cell.angle_beta   90.00
_cell.angle_gamma   90.00
#
_symmetry.space_group_name_H-M   'P 1'
#
loop_
_entity.id
_entity.type
_entity.pdbx_description
1 polymer ?
#
loop_
_entity_poly.entity_id
_entity_poly.type
_entity_poly.pdbx_seq_one_letter_code
_entity_poly.pdbx_strand_id
1 'polypeptide(L)'
;MFGFVSYEFALSTCPENYMGKIAKWDEAEAALKDVLNNSDQHWVINKGDGEFYGPKIDVHVQDALGHKHQTATIQLDFQLPQQFQLKYNGSDGQWHQPVMIHHTVLGSME
;
A
#
# COMPACT_ATOMS: atom_id res chain seq x y z
N MET A 1 9.46 22.17 4.50
CA MET A 1 9.86 20.75 4.42
C MET A 1 10.22 20.31 5.83
N PHE A 2 9.72 19.17 6.32
CA PHE A 2 9.78 18.76 7.74
C PHE A 2 11.18 18.37 8.27
N GLY A 3 12.23 18.41 7.44
CA GLY A 3 13.62 18.25 7.90
C GLY A 3 14.02 16.82 8.29
N PHE A 4 13.30 15.79 7.82
CA PHE A 4 13.68 14.39 8.05
C PHE A 4 15.07 14.10 7.45
N VAL A 5 15.92 13.45 8.25
CA VAL A 5 17.32 13.15 7.89
C VAL A 5 17.39 12.02 6.86
N SER A 6 16.51 11.02 6.98
CA SER A 6 16.43 9.89 6.06
C SER A 6 15.02 9.30 6.03
N TYR A 7 14.68 8.69 4.89
CA TYR A 7 13.47 7.89 4.72
C TYR A 7 13.75 6.69 3.81
N GLU A 8 12.98 5.62 3.99
CA GLU A 8 13.09 4.37 3.25
C GLU A 8 11.69 3.86 2.87
N PHE A 9 11.52 3.43 1.62
CA PHE A 9 10.30 2.78 1.17
C PHE A 9 10.37 1.28 1.38
N ALA A 10 9.27 0.67 1.80
CA ALA A 10 9.13 -0.77 1.88
C ALA A 10 7.87 -1.24 1.14
N LEU A 11 8.00 -2.30 0.35
CA LEU A 11 6.87 -3.05 -0.19
C LEU A 11 6.47 -4.15 0.80
N SER A 12 5.34 -3.97 1.46
CA SER A 12 4.78 -4.92 2.41
C SER A 12 3.85 -5.90 1.71
N THR A 13 4.29 -7.16 1.60
CA THR A 13 3.67 -8.21 0.78
C THR A 13 2.63 -9.02 1.54
N CYS A 14 1.92 -9.89 0.83
CA CYS A 14 0.87 -10.77 1.33
C CYS A 14 1.26 -11.50 2.62
N PRO A 15 0.50 -11.32 3.72
CA PRO A 15 0.72 -12.02 4.98
C PRO A 15 0.26 -13.48 4.91
N GLU A 16 0.52 -14.27 5.94
CA GLU A 16 0.00 -15.65 6.03
C GLU A 16 -1.54 -15.70 6.12
N ASN A 17 -2.13 -14.76 6.86
CA ASN A 17 -3.57 -14.62 7.02
C ASN A 17 -4.09 -13.50 6.12
N TYR A 18 -4.45 -13.85 4.89
CA TYR A 18 -4.96 -12.90 3.89
C TYR A 18 -6.37 -13.24 3.41
N MET A 19 -7.04 -12.24 2.85
CA MET A 19 -8.34 -12.36 2.19
C MET A 19 -8.19 -12.23 0.68
N GLY A 20 -9.14 -12.85 -0.03
CA GLY A 20 -9.20 -12.80 -1.48
C GLY A 20 -8.38 -13.89 -2.16
N LYS A 21 -8.15 -13.71 -3.46
CA LYS A 21 -7.42 -14.68 -4.30
C LYS A 21 -5.97 -14.26 -4.41
N ILE A 22 -5.05 -15.23 -4.34
CA ILE A 22 -3.61 -14.96 -4.50
C ILE A 22 -3.27 -14.25 -5.82
N ALA A 23 -3.97 -14.58 -6.91
CA ALA A 23 -3.76 -13.90 -8.20
C ALA A 23 -4.04 -12.38 -8.14
N LYS A 24 -4.95 -11.93 -7.26
CA LYS A 24 -5.20 -10.49 -7.06
C LYS A 24 -4.13 -9.84 -6.19
N TRP A 25 -3.57 -10.59 -5.25
CA TRP A 25 -2.39 -10.16 -4.50
C TRP A 25 -1.17 -10.01 -5.41
N ASP A 26 -0.90 -10.99 -6.27
CA ASP A 26 0.20 -10.93 -7.24
C ASP A 26 0.08 -9.71 -8.17
N GLU A 27 -1.12 -9.43 -8.68
CA GLU A 27 -1.41 -8.24 -9.50
C GLU A 27 -1.16 -6.94 -8.73
N ALA A 28 -1.62 -6.86 -7.49
CA ALA A 28 -1.47 -5.69 -6.63
C ALA A 28 -0.01 -5.43 -6.24
N GLU A 29 0.71 -6.47 -5.84
CA GLU A 29 2.13 -6.40 -5.49
C GLU A 29 2.99 -6.01 -6.70
N ALA A 30 2.69 -6.56 -7.89
CA ALA A 30 3.35 -6.18 -9.12
C ALA A 30 3.12 -4.69 -9.43
N ALA A 31 1.88 -4.20 -9.32
CA ALA A 31 1.57 -2.79 -9.54
C ALA A 31 2.32 -1.86 -8.58
N LEU A 32 2.35 -2.17 -7.27
CA LEU A 32 3.10 -1.38 -6.30
C LEU A 32 4.61 -1.44 -6.52
N LYS A 33 5.13 -2.62 -6.90
CA LYS A 33 6.54 -2.80 -7.23
C LYS A 33 6.94 -1.97 -8.44
N ASP A 34 6.11 -1.91 -9.47
CA ASP A 34 6.36 -1.08 -10.65
C ASP A 34 6.35 0.41 -10.30
N VAL A 35 5.44 0.85 -9.43
CA VAL A 35 5.43 2.23 -8.91
C VAL A 35 6.73 2.55 -8.16
N LEU A 36 7.18 1.67 -7.28
CA LEU A 36 8.44 1.84 -6.54
C LEU A 36 9.66 1.87 -7.46
N ASN A 37 9.73 0.97 -8.45
CA ASN A 37 10.83 0.94 -9.42
C ASN A 37 10.89 2.21 -10.28
N ASN A 38 9.76 2.85 -10.55
CA ASN A 38 9.67 4.09 -11.31
C ASN A 38 9.84 5.36 -10.46
N SER A 39 10.03 5.23 -9.14
CA SER A 39 10.15 6.38 -8.23
C SER A 39 11.56 6.97 -8.14
N ASP A 40 12.56 6.30 -8.73
CA ASP A 40 14.00 6.57 -8.56
C ASP A 40 14.47 6.50 -7.09
N GLN A 41 13.71 5.86 -6.19
CA GLN A 41 14.02 5.77 -4.76
C GLN A 41 14.49 4.38 -4.31
N HIS A 42 15.30 4.42 -3.25
CA HIS A 42 15.60 3.33 -2.33
C HIS A 42 14.36 2.54 -1.88
N TRP A 43 14.19 1.25 -2.20
CA TRP A 43 13.12 0.45 -1.58
C TRP A 43 13.51 -0.99 -1.26
N VAL A 44 12.86 -1.54 -0.23
CA VAL A 44 13.08 -2.92 0.28
C VAL A 44 11.78 -3.72 0.32
N ILE A 45 11.87 -5.05 0.41
CA ILE A 45 10.70 -5.91 0.64
C ILE A 45 10.52 -6.15 2.13
N ASN A 46 9.31 -5.91 2.64
CA ASN A 46 8.89 -6.29 3.98
C ASN A 46 7.92 -7.48 3.87
N LYS A 47 8.47 -8.69 3.90
CA LYS A 47 7.72 -9.89 3.53
C LYS A 47 6.66 -10.22 4.58
N GLY A 48 5.40 -10.26 4.14
CA GLY A 48 4.29 -10.71 4.97
C GLY A 48 3.70 -9.65 5.89
N ASP A 49 4.09 -8.38 5.72
CA ASP A 49 3.67 -7.26 6.56
C ASP A 49 2.55 -6.43 5.93
N GLY A 50 2.02 -6.87 4.78
CA GLY A 50 0.82 -6.29 4.18
C GLY A 50 -0.40 -6.52 5.08
N GLU A 51 -1.40 -5.63 4.98
CA GLU A 51 -2.66 -5.84 5.69
C GLU A 51 -3.42 -7.02 5.09
N PHE A 52 -4.27 -7.69 5.86
CA PHE A 52 -4.98 -8.90 5.39
C PHE A 52 -5.82 -8.71 4.12
N TYR A 53 -6.12 -7.47 3.70
CA TYR A 53 -6.93 -7.12 2.53
C TYR A 53 -6.17 -6.47 1.37
N GLY A 54 -4.85 -6.32 1.47
CA GLY A 54 -4.03 -5.92 0.33
C GLY A 54 -2.63 -5.40 0.67
N PRO A 55 -1.72 -5.36 -0.31
CA PRO A 55 -0.34 -4.95 -0.11
C PRO A 55 -0.23 -3.44 0.04
N LYS A 56 0.86 -2.97 0.64
CA LYS A 56 1.11 -1.55 0.87
C LYS A 56 2.56 -1.15 0.64
N ILE A 57 2.74 0.12 0.28
CA ILE A 57 4.01 0.82 0.37
C ILE A 57 4.03 1.52 1.73
N ASP A 58 5.03 1.23 2.54
CA ASP A 58 5.27 1.88 3.82
C ASP A 58 6.48 2.80 3.72
N VAL A 59 6.39 3.99 4.31
CA VAL A 59 7.50 4.94 4.41
C VAL A 59 7.98 5.00 5.85
N HIS A 60 9.22 4.60 6.05
CA HIS A 60 9.89 4.64 7.33
C HIS A 60 10.76 5.89 7.40
N VAL A 61 10.52 6.76 8.37
CA VAL A 61 11.36 7.92 8.65
C VAL A 61 12.23 7.65 9.87
N GLN A 62 13.44 8.20 9.88
CA GLN A 62 14.34 8.09 11.02
C GLN A 62 14.25 9.33 11.92
N ASP A 63 14.08 9.12 13.23
CA ASP A 63 14.14 10.20 14.22
C ASP A 63 15.59 10.61 14.53
N ALA A 64 15.76 11.68 15.33
CA ALA A 64 17.07 12.19 15.71
C ALA A 64 17.92 11.22 16.55
N LEU A 65 17.30 10.20 17.15
CA LEU A 65 17.96 9.14 17.92
C LEU A 65 18.28 7.90 17.07
N GLY A 66 17.84 7.90 15.81
CA GLY A 66 18.08 6.82 14.87
C GLY A 66 16.99 5.76 14.81
N HIS A 67 15.87 5.90 15.53
CA HIS A 67 14.77 4.95 15.45
C HIS A 67 13.97 5.13 14.17
N LYS A 68 13.50 4.02 13.59
CA LYS A 68 12.63 4.02 12.41
C LYS A 68 11.17 4.04 12.84
N HIS A 69 10.40 4.97 12.28
CA HIS A 69 8.97 5.11 12.49
C HIS A 69 8.25 5.00 11.15
N GLN A 70 7.28 4.09 11.05
CA GLN A 70 6.38 4.07 9.90
C GLN A 70 5.44 5.26 9.97
N THR A 71 5.32 6.02 8.87
CA THR A 71 4.50 7.24 8.83
C THR A 71 3.54 7.21 7.64
N ALA A 72 4.05 7.42 6.43
CA ALA A 72 3.22 7.40 5.23
C ALA A 72 2.94 5.97 4.78
N THR A 73 1.73 5.76 4.26
CA THR A 73 1.29 4.48 3.68
C THR A 73 0.53 4.72 2.39
N ILE A 74 0.69 3.81 1.44
CA ILE A 74 -0.14 3.71 0.24
C ILE A 74 -0.52 2.24 0.08
N GLN A 75 -1.78 1.91 0.31
CA GLN A 75 -2.27 0.54 0.30
C GLN A 75 -3.30 0.34 -0.81
N LEU A 76 -3.14 -0.74 -1.58
CA LEU A 76 -4.12 -1.17 -2.58
C LEU A 76 -5.10 -2.18 -1.98
N ASP A 77 -6.39 -1.87 -1.98
CA ASP A 77 -7.46 -2.70 -1.44
C ASP A 77 -8.46 -3.10 -2.53
N PHE A 78 -8.57 -4.41 -2.72
CA PHE A 78 -9.52 -5.05 -3.64
C PHE A 78 -10.64 -5.81 -2.91
N GLN A 79 -10.55 -5.97 -1.59
CA GLN A 79 -11.47 -6.79 -0.81
C GLN A 79 -12.64 -5.99 -0.26
N LEU A 80 -12.38 -4.86 0.41
CA LEU A 80 -13.46 -4.06 1.01
C LEU A 80 -14.43 -3.53 -0.05
N PRO A 81 -13.98 -3.02 -1.22
CA PRO A 81 -14.91 -2.63 -2.28
C PRO A 81 -15.90 -3.74 -2.64
N GLN A 82 -15.42 -4.98 -2.76
CA GLN A 82 -16.26 -6.14 -3.08
C GLN A 82 -17.22 -6.47 -1.94
N GLN A 83 -16.76 -6.45 -0.69
CA GLN A 83 -17.59 -6.74 0.48
C GLN A 83 -18.71 -5.71 0.68
N PHE A 84 -18.40 -4.43 0.47
CA PHE A 84 -19.38 -3.35 0.49
C PHE A 84 -20.21 -3.25 -0.79
N GLN A 85 -19.97 -4.12 -1.77
CA GLN A 85 -20.66 -4.14 -3.06
C GLN A 85 -20.60 -2.79 -3.78
N LEU A 86 -19.48 -2.07 -3.63
CA LEU A 86 -19.26 -0.79 -4.30
C LEU A 86 -19.23 -0.99 -5.80
N LYS A 87 -19.89 -0.12 -6.57
CA LYS A 87 -19.92 -0.19 -8.02
C LYS A 87 -19.94 1.22 -8.60
N TYR A 88 -19.34 1.37 -9.78
CA TYR A 88 -19.49 2.58 -10.59
C TYR A 88 -19.90 2.19 -12.02
N ASN A 89 -20.52 3.11 -12.74
CA ASN A 89 -20.88 2.92 -14.14
C ASN A 89 -19.67 3.26 -15.03
N GLY A 90 -19.21 2.27 -15.81
CA GLY A 90 -18.09 2.44 -16.74
C GLY A 90 -18.49 3.19 -18.00
N SER A 91 -17.50 3.56 -18.80
CA SER A 91 -17.72 4.18 -20.12
C SER A 91 -18.39 3.24 -21.13
N ASP A 92 -18.34 1.93 -20.86
CA ASP A 92 -19.04 0.87 -21.59
C ASP A 92 -20.51 0.71 -21.15
N GLY A 93 -20.97 1.50 -20.18
CA GLY A 93 -22.31 1.42 -19.60
C GLY A 93 -22.52 0.22 -18.67
N GLN A 94 -21.45 -0.50 -18.30
CA GLN A 94 -21.52 -1.65 -17.40
C GLN A 94 -21.15 -1.26 -15.97
N TRP A 95 -21.59 -2.06 -15.00
CA TRP A 95 -21.18 -1.90 -13.62
C TRP A 95 -19.80 -2.51 -13.37
N HIS A 96 -18.88 -1.70 -12.86
CA HIS A 96 -17.52 -2.12 -12.52
C HIS A 96 -17.26 -1.99 -11.03
N GLN A 97 -16.43 -2.89 -10.51
CA GLN A 97 -15.95 -2.86 -9.13
C GLN A 97 -14.77 -1.87 -9.04
N PRO A 98 -14.83 -0.82 -8.19
CA PRO A 98 -13.67 0.04 -7.98
C PRO A 98 -12.58 -0.66 -7.17
N VAL A 99 -11.35 -0.17 -7.32
CA VAL A 99 -10.21 -0.44 -6.42
C VAL A 99 -10.12 0.72 -5.43
N MET A 100 -9.85 0.43 -4.17
CA MET A 100 -9.69 1.45 -3.13
C MET A 100 -8.20 1.64 -2.82
N ILE A 101 -7.77 2.90 -2.72
CA ILE A 101 -6.43 3.25 -2.27
C ILE A 101 -6.57 3.88 -0.89
N HIS A 102 -6.05 3.22 0.14
CA HIS A 102 -5.93 3.83 1.47
C HIS A 102 -4.58 4.53 1.53
N HIS A 103 -4.56 5.80 1.94
CA HIS A 103 -3.32 6.54 2.01
C HIS A 103 -3.27 7.47 3.21
N THR A 104 -2.07 7.60 3.76
CA THR A 104 -1.74 8.53 4.84
C THR A 104 -0.37 9.12 4.57
N VAL A 105 -0.16 10.40 4.90
CA VAL A 105 1.12 11.09 4.67
C VAL A 105 1.92 11.28 5.96
N LEU A 106 1.27 11.65 7.07
CA LEU A 106 1.95 11.95 8.34
C LEU A 106 1.85 10.84 9.38
N GLY A 107 1.00 9.84 9.16
CA GLY A 107 0.67 8.84 10.17
C GLY A 107 -0.33 9.40 11.19
N SER A 108 -0.27 8.87 12.41
CA SER A 108 -0.97 9.43 13.57
C SER A 108 -0.41 10.80 13.94
N MET A 109 -1.25 11.67 14.51
CA MET A 109 -0.86 13.01 15.00
C MET A 109 -0.47 13.02 16.48
N GLU A 110 -0.54 11.86 17.14
CA GLU A 110 -0.30 11.68 18.58
C GLU A 110 1.15 11.96 19.02
#